data_AF-A0A9P6WF30-F1
#
_entry.id   AF-A0A9P6WF30-F1
#
_cell.length_a   1.000
_cell.length_b   1.000
_cell.length_c   1.000
_cell.angle_alpha   90.00
_cell.angle_beta   90.00
_cell.angle_gamma   90.00
#
_symmetry.space_group_name_H-M   'P 1'
#
loop_
_entity.id
_entity.type
_entity.pdbx_description
1 polymer ?
#
loop_
_entity_poly.entity_id
_entity_poly.type
_entity_poly.pdbx_seq_one_letter_code
_entity_poly.pdbx_strand_id
1 'polypeptide(L)'
;MSMRISKKQSLSPFEDDELDDNNIEVPKGWLRRSIYYITMSPSDLQLIIYEHIESIDWDSKAVNVARPLGIGATVTFYLLRLIQDNVVKPNYYKTRRNQNMFDLSKSETLRKMEYLKHYSSSTISVEMSQYNWFKTTDRAINYLLYLILLINIKIAYTYIYKQYKLYSIFGMKPTKQSPNLTKKSLDDLSKSYYRDISKKNIWSMIKYFLFEKANGDMLDRELNDKYFYTLNKWNPAKFTTQLFVLFNPMIRGFLWLTDVSFVTILIVILSWVILDVVILRGYETKLIDEAIISAATINDINKKIVDPSVNRIFQNVMVDATDRKHSYVKFDPTIAHNPIFETHSLNGDLIREKYNKRTFEFEDVPDETNSHNRIIN
;
A
#
# COMPACT_ATOMS: atom_id res chain seq x y z
N MET A 1 -25.08 -28.16 -38.59
CA MET A 1 -23.67 -28.20 -39.05
C MET A 1 -22.80 -28.10 -37.80
N SER A 2 -22.53 -29.17 -37.06
CA SER A 2 -21.60 -30.29 -37.34
C SER A 2 -20.15 -29.83 -37.50
N MET A 3 -19.46 -29.67 -36.36
CA MET A 3 -18.00 -29.55 -36.26
C MET A 3 -17.37 -30.89 -36.66
N ARG A 4 -16.49 -30.89 -37.65
CA ARG A 4 -15.57 -31.99 -37.93
C ARG A 4 -14.17 -31.59 -37.48
N ILE A 5 -13.73 -32.17 -36.38
CA ILE A 5 -12.34 -32.15 -35.92
C ILE A 5 -11.57 -33.16 -36.77
N SER A 6 -10.65 -32.66 -37.61
CA SER A 6 -9.70 -33.50 -38.34
C SER A 6 -8.51 -33.82 -37.44
N LYS A 7 -8.46 -35.06 -36.94
CA LYS A 7 -7.28 -35.69 -36.37
C LYS A 7 -6.26 -35.92 -37.49
N LYS A 8 -5.09 -35.28 -37.40
CA LYS A 8 -3.76 -35.82 -37.76
C LYS A 8 -2.71 -34.69 -37.67
N GLN A 9 -2.10 -34.54 -36.51
CA GLN A 9 -0.68 -34.19 -36.46
C GLN A 9 -0.10 -34.83 -35.21
N SER A 10 0.76 -35.81 -35.46
CA SER A 10 1.53 -36.55 -34.47
C SER A 10 2.49 -35.59 -33.76
N LEU A 11 2.46 -35.61 -32.43
CA LEU A 11 3.50 -35.04 -31.58
C LEU A 11 4.79 -35.84 -31.79
N SER A 12 5.83 -35.21 -32.31
CA SER A 12 7.22 -35.60 -32.08
C SER A 12 7.64 -35.06 -30.71
N PRO A 13 8.28 -35.88 -29.85
CA PRO A 13 8.99 -35.40 -28.68
C PRO A 13 10.43 -35.08 -29.08
N PHE A 14 10.96 -33.94 -28.62
CA PHE A 14 12.33 -33.47 -28.85
C PHE A 14 12.64 -32.98 -30.27
N GLU A 15 12.22 -31.75 -30.58
CA GLU A 15 13.06 -30.85 -31.37
C GLU A 15 13.34 -29.64 -30.46
N ASP A 16 14.61 -29.49 -30.11
CA ASP A 16 15.16 -28.31 -29.46
C ASP A 16 15.02 -27.14 -30.45
N ASP A 17 13.85 -26.49 -30.44
CA ASP A 17 13.74 -25.11 -30.89
C ASP A 17 14.45 -24.25 -29.85
N GLU A 18 15.77 -24.15 -29.98
CA GLU A 18 16.54 -22.99 -29.53
C GLU A 18 15.87 -21.76 -30.13
N LEU A 19 14.90 -21.20 -29.38
CA LEU A 19 14.48 -19.83 -29.53
C LEU A 19 15.75 -19.00 -29.35
N ASP A 20 16.26 -18.54 -30.49
CA ASP A 20 17.32 -17.57 -30.66
C ASP A 20 16.98 -16.37 -29.77
N ASP A 21 17.50 -16.46 -28.55
CA ASP A 21 17.43 -15.50 -27.47
C ASP A 21 18.19 -14.30 -28.00
N ASN A 22 17.45 -13.41 -28.69
CA ASN A 22 17.98 -12.22 -29.35
C ASN A 22 18.98 -11.56 -28.41
N ASN A 23 20.24 -11.84 -28.69
CA ASN A 23 21.40 -11.26 -28.03
C ASN A 23 21.40 -9.78 -28.36
N ILE A 24 20.63 -9.00 -27.61
CA ILE A 24 20.88 -7.57 -27.47
C ILE A 24 22.17 -7.49 -26.66
N GLU A 25 23.29 -7.61 -27.38
CA GLU A 25 24.62 -7.40 -26.82
C GLU A 25 24.68 -5.97 -26.26
N VAL A 26 24.43 -5.83 -24.95
CA VAL A 26 24.58 -4.56 -24.26
C VAL A 26 26.06 -4.17 -24.42
N PRO A 27 26.37 -3.08 -25.15
CA PRO A 27 27.75 -2.78 -25.48
C PRO A 27 28.55 -2.53 -24.19
N LYS A 28 29.64 -3.29 -24.01
CA LYS A 28 30.52 -3.17 -22.85
C LYS A 28 31.21 -1.80 -22.87
N GLY A 29 30.77 -0.90 -21.98
CA GLY A 29 31.36 0.42 -21.75
C GLY A 29 30.31 1.48 -21.38
N TRP A 30 30.54 2.24 -20.30
CA TRP A 30 29.57 3.22 -19.78
C TRP A 30 29.13 4.27 -20.82
N LEU A 31 30.05 4.75 -21.66
CA LEU A 31 29.75 5.72 -22.73
C LEU A 31 28.89 5.12 -23.85
N ARG A 32 29.21 3.91 -24.32
CA ARG A 32 28.41 3.24 -25.36
C ARG A 32 27.04 2.86 -24.83
N ARG A 33 26.94 2.49 -23.56
CA ARG A 33 25.69 2.20 -22.88
C ARG A 33 24.81 3.46 -22.74
N SER A 34 25.41 4.59 -22.38
CA SER A 34 24.70 5.88 -22.35
C SER A 34 24.22 6.33 -23.73
N ILE A 35 25.05 6.16 -24.78
CA ILE A 35 24.66 6.47 -26.16
C ILE A 35 23.54 5.55 -26.63
N TYR A 36 23.62 4.25 -26.33
CA TYR A 36 22.57 3.27 -26.62
C TYR A 36 21.22 3.66 -25.98
N TYR A 37 21.23 4.06 -24.70
CA TYR A 37 20.03 4.54 -24.02
C TYR A 37 19.48 5.85 -24.62
N ILE A 38 20.32 6.71 -25.20
CA ILE A 38 19.88 7.93 -25.88
C ILE A 38 19.28 7.63 -27.26
N THR A 39 19.74 6.57 -27.94
CA THR A 39 19.24 6.16 -29.27
C THR A 39 17.98 5.29 -29.21
N MET A 40 17.61 4.81 -28.03
CA MET A 40 16.43 3.95 -27.82
C MET A 40 15.13 4.76 -27.88
N SER A 41 14.02 4.12 -28.26
CA SER A 41 12.71 4.77 -28.20
C SER A 41 12.42 5.23 -26.76
N PRO A 42 11.87 6.45 -26.56
CA PRO A 42 11.50 6.93 -25.23
C PRO A 42 10.53 6.00 -24.48
N SER A 43 9.68 5.27 -25.22
CA SER A 43 8.76 4.27 -24.66
C SER A 43 9.49 3.10 -24.02
N ASP A 44 10.53 2.61 -24.70
CA ASP A 44 11.22 1.39 -24.29
C ASP A 44 12.18 1.73 -23.14
N LEU A 45 12.75 2.94 -23.15
CA LEU A 45 13.51 3.48 -22.03
C LEU A 45 12.62 3.62 -20.79
N GLN A 46 11.40 4.14 -20.94
CA GLN A 46 10.42 4.23 -19.85
C GLN A 46 10.07 2.85 -19.30
N LEU A 47 9.85 1.86 -20.16
CA LEU A 47 9.53 0.48 -19.76
C LEU A 47 10.70 -0.16 -19.00
N ILE A 48 11.92 -0.07 -19.51
CA ILE A 48 13.13 -0.59 -18.83
C ILE A 48 13.31 0.07 -17.47
N ILE A 49 13.13 1.39 -17.38
CA ILE A 49 13.22 2.09 -16.09
C ILE A 49 12.17 1.57 -15.11
N TYR A 50 10.92 1.39 -15.56
CA TYR A 50 9.88 0.89 -14.67
C TYR A 50 10.09 -0.54 -14.25
N GLU A 51 10.45 -1.43 -15.17
CA GLU A 51 10.78 -2.81 -14.86
C GLU A 51 11.96 -2.87 -13.88
N HIS A 52 13.00 -2.06 -14.11
CA HIS A 52 14.13 -2.01 -13.21
C HIS A 52 13.74 -1.48 -11.82
N ILE A 53 12.93 -0.42 -11.76
CA ILE A 53 12.42 0.13 -10.48
C ILE A 53 11.55 -0.90 -9.77
N GLU A 54 10.70 -1.64 -10.47
CA GLU A 54 9.77 -2.62 -9.89
C GLU A 54 10.47 -3.91 -9.47
N SER A 55 11.53 -4.31 -10.18
CA SER A 55 12.37 -5.47 -9.84
C SER A 55 13.13 -5.30 -8.51
N ILE A 56 13.32 -4.05 -8.07
CA ILE A 56 14.01 -3.77 -6.82
C ILE A 56 13.05 -4.01 -5.65
N ASP A 57 13.42 -4.92 -4.75
CA ASP A 57 12.77 -5.02 -3.45
C ASP A 57 13.14 -3.80 -2.58
N TRP A 58 12.32 -2.75 -2.68
CA TRP A 58 12.49 -1.50 -1.95
C TRP A 58 12.42 -1.69 -0.43
N ASP A 59 11.63 -2.66 0.06
CA ASP A 59 11.43 -2.86 1.49
C ASP A 59 12.68 -3.42 2.18
N SER A 60 13.46 -4.27 1.48
CA SER A 60 14.79 -4.69 1.96
C SER A 60 15.78 -3.53 2.07
N LYS A 61 15.65 -2.53 1.19
CA LYS A 61 16.53 -1.36 1.12
C LYS A 61 16.11 -0.20 2.03
N ALA A 62 15.06 -0.37 2.83
CA ALA A 62 14.56 0.68 3.71
C ALA A 62 15.66 1.24 4.63
N VAL A 63 16.34 0.37 5.39
CA VAL A 63 17.35 0.80 6.37
C VAL A 63 18.61 1.35 5.69
N ASN A 64 19.07 0.72 4.62
CA ASN A 64 20.34 1.07 4.00
C ASN A 64 20.25 2.24 3.03
N VAL A 65 19.08 2.49 2.43
CA VAL A 65 18.89 3.54 1.41
C VAL A 65 17.90 4.61 1.89
N ALA A 66 16.69 4.23 2.32
CA ALA A 66 15.67 5.22 2.68
C ALA A 66 16.09 6.07 3.88
N ARG A 67 16.71 5.45 4.89
CA ARG A 67 17.16 6.13 6.11
C ARG A 67 18.22 7.21 5.85
N PRO A 68 19.39 6.90 5.25
CA PRO A 68 20.38 7.93 4.96
C PRO A 68 19.88 8.96 3.96
N LEU A 69 19.02 8.58 3.00
CA LEU A 69 18.46 9.52 2.03
C LEU A 69 17.50 10.51 2.70
N GLY A 70 16.62 10.03 3.59
CA GLY A 70 15.70 10.88 4.35
C GLY A 70 16.44 11.84 5.29
N ILE A 71 17.41 11.33 6.05
CA ILE A 71 18.24 12.16 6.94
C ILE A 71 19.06 13.16 6.13
N GLY A 72 19.72 12.70 5.06
CA GLY A 72 20.52 13.53 4.17
C GLY A 72 19.69 14.66 3.57
N ALA A 73 18.52 14.35 3.00
CA ALA A 73 17.60 15.35 2.48
C ALA A 73 17.13 16.33 3.57
N THR A 74 16.90 15.85 4.80
CA THR A 74 16.53 16.69 5.94
C THR A 74 17.64 17.66 6.35
N VAL A 75 18.87 17.16 6.48
CA VAL A 75 20.06 17.94 6.80
C VAL A 75 20.37 18.94 5.68
N THR A 76 20.35 18.51 4.42
CA THR A 76 20.64 19.38 3.26
C THR A 76 19.72 20.59 3.24
N PHE A 77 18.39 20.43 3.34
CA PHE A 77 17.54 21.63 3.33
C PHE A 77 17.62 22.45 4.62
N TYR A 78 17.93 21.85 5.77
CA TYR A 78 18.23 22.64 6.97
C TYR A 78 19.47 23.51 6.78
N LEU A 79 20.57 22.94 6.26
CA LEU A 79 21.81 23.66 5.98
C LEU A 79 21.62 24.75 4.93
N LEU A 80 20.89 24.46 3.84
CA LEU A 80 20.59 25.45 2.81
C LEU A 80 19.82 26.64 3.39
N ARG A 81 18.81 26.39 4.25
CA ARG A 81 18.09 27.46 4.95
C ARG A 81 18.95 28.20 5.96
N LEU A 82 19.77 27.49 6.73
CA LEU A 82 20.70 28.11 7.68
C LEU A 82 21.68 29.05 6.97
N ILE A 83 22.24 28.64 5.84
CA ILE A 83 23.12 29.46 5.00
C ILE A 83 22.35 30.65 4.42
N GLN A 84 21.13 30.41 3.92
CA GLN A 84 20.30 31.46 3.34
C GLN A 84 19.98 32.57 4.37
N ASP A 85 19.54 32.18 5.57
CA ASP A 85 19.06 33.10 6.59
C ASP A 85 20.21 33.79 7.35
N ASN A 86 21.32 33.10 7.61
CA ASN A 86 22.43 33.65 8.39
C ASN A 86 23.55 34.27 7.55
N VAL A 87 23.76 33.81 6.31
CA VAL A 87 24.88 34.27 5.47
C VAL A 87 24.40 35.07 4.27
N VAL A 88 23.41 34.59 3.52
CA VAL A 88 23.04 35.21 2.24
C VAL A 88 22.16 36.45 2.45
N LYS A 89 21.03 36.31 3.15
CA LYS A 89 20.07 37.41 3.37
C LYS A 89 20.72 38.62 4.06
N PRO A 90 21.43 38.49 5.20
CA PRO A 90 21.97 39.65 5.91
C PRO A 90 23.00 40.42 5.07
N ASN A 91 23.86 39.71 4.36
CA ASN A 91 24.86 40.31 3.48
C ASN A 91 24.22 40.96 2.25
N TYR A 92 23.21 40.32 1.66
CA TYR A 92 22.42 40.90 0.56
C TYR A 92 21.75 42.22 0.96
N TYR A 93 21.12 42.28 2.14
CA TYR A 93 20.50 43.51 2.63
C TYR A 93 21.52 44.59 3.00
N LYS A 94 22.64 44.22 3.62
CA LYS A 94 23.73 45.14 3.97
C LYS A 94 24.32 45.79 2.71
N THR A 95 24.65 45.01 1.68
CA THR A 95 25.18 45.53 0.42
C THR A 95 24.17 46.41 -0.30
N ARG A 96 22.87 46.03 -0.34
CA ARG A 96 21.81 46.86 -0.93
C ARG A 96 21.61 48.19 -0.20
N ARG A 97 21.72 48.20 1.14
CA ARG A 97 21.59 49.43 1.94
C ARG A 97 22.76 50.37 1.72
N ASN A 98 23.99 49.85 1.74
CA ASN A 98 25.19 50.63 1.50
C ASN A 98 25.19 51.26 0.10
N GLN A 99 24.81 50.48 -0.92
CA GLN A 99 24.69 50.97 -2.29
C GLN A 99 23.68 52.10 -2.41
N ASN A 100 22.52 52.03 -1.76
CA ASN A 100 21.50 53.09 -1.88
C ASN A 100 21.77 54.35 -1.04
N MET A 101 22.50 54.24 0.08
CA MET A 101 22.83 55.39 0.93
C MET A 101 23.97 56.26 0.39
N PHE A 102 24.86 55.69 -0.42
CA PHE A 102 26.03 56.40 -0.98
C PHE A 102 26.01 56.49 -2.51
N ASP A 103 24.84 56.30 -3.14
CA ASP A 103 24.69 56.41 -4.58
C ASP A 103 24.65 57.88 -5.04
N LEU A 104 25.82 58.50 -5.17
CA LEU A 104 25.97 59.87 -5.67
C LEU A 104 25.48 60.02 -7.12
N SER A 105 25.29 58.92 -7.86
CA SER A 105 24.77 58.92 -9.23
C SER A 105 23.27 59.24 -9.32
N LYS A 106 22.50 59.04 -8.24
CA LYS A 106 21.06 59.33 -8.16
C LYS A 106 20.76 60.80 -7.82
N SER A 107 21.74 61.55 -7.35
CA SER A 107 21.56 62.95 -6.97
C SER A 107 21.57 63.87 -8.21
N GLU A 108 20.44 64.54 -8.44
CA GLU A 108 20.28 65.46 -9.57
C GLU A 108 21.18 66.71 -9.45
N THR A 109 21.52 67.11 -8.23
CA THR A 109 22.39 68.27 -7.95
C THR A 109 23.86 67.99 -8.30
N LEU A 110 24.34 66.78 -8.02
CA LEU A 110 25.72 66.36 -8.35
C LEU A 110 25.90 66.14 -9.85
N ARG A 111 24.84 65.75 -10.56
CA ARG A 111 24.86 65.57 -12.02
C ARG A 111 24.97 66.89 -12.79
N LYS A 112 24.58 68.01 -12.18
CA LYS A 112 24.72 69.37 -12.75
C LYS A 112 26.15 69.92 -12.65
N MET A 113 27.00 69.33 -11.80
CA MET A 113 28.38 69.77 -11.59
C MET A 113 29.34 68.93 -12.44
N GLU A 114 29.85 69.52 -13.53
CA GLU A 114 30.65 68.81 -14.55
C GLU A 114 31.95 68.20 -13.98
N TYR A 115 32.57 68.85 -12.99
CA TYR A 115 33.80 68.38 -12.33
C TYR A 115 33.58 67.20 -11.36
N LEU A 116 32.36 67.00 -10.84
CA LEU A 116 32.05 65.89 -9.93
C LEU A 116 31.59 64.62 -10.66
N LYS A 117 31.27 64.74 -11.94
CA LYS A 117 30.86 63.62 -12.80
C LYS A 117 31.92 62.51 -12.87
N HIS A 118 33.19 62.84 -12.68
CA HIS A 118 34.27 61.85 -12.70
C HIS A 118 34.22 60.93 -11.46
N TYR A 119 33.79 61.44 -10.31
CA TYR A 119 33.71 60.71 -9.04
C TYR A 119 32.46 59.83 -8.90
N SER A 120 31.44 59.99 -9.77
CA SER A 120 30.24 59.14 -9.74
C SER A 120 30.46 57.74 -10.33
N SER A 121 31.64 57.48 -10.94
CA SER A 121 31.85 56.31 -11.81
C SER A 121 32.81 55.24 -11.28
N SER A 122 33.62 55.50 -10.25
CA SER A 122 34.89 54.76 -10.10
C SER A 122 34.99 53.71 -8.96
N THR A 123 33.99 53.49 -8.11
CA THR A 123 34.13 52.54 -6.97
C THR A 123 33.03 51.48 -6.83
N ILE A 124 32.03 51.44 -7.72
CA ILE A 124 30.82 50.60 -7.56
C ILE A 124 31.03 49.14 -8.03
N SER A 125 32.07 48.82 -8.79
CA SER A 125 32.19 47.53 -9.51
C SER A 125 32.33 46.30 -8.60
N VAL A 126 33.12 46.39 -7.53
CA VAL A 126 33.37 45.25 -6.62
C VAL A 126 32.14 44.96 -5.76
N GLU A 127 31.48 45.99 -5.21
CA GLU A 127 30.26 45.83 -4.43
C GLU A 127 29.08 45.35 -5.29
N MET A 128 29.02 45.77 -6.55
CA MET A 128 28.01 45.31 -7.52
C MET A 128 28.22 43.83 -7.90
N SER A 129 29.47 43.40 -8.05
CA SER A 129 29.81 41.98 -8.27
C SER A 129 29.41 41.11 -7.06
N GLN A 130 29.71 41.56 -5.84
CA GLN A 130 29.32 40.86 -4.61
C GLN A 130 27.79 40.79 -4.47
N TYR A 131 27.09 41.89 -4.73
CA TYR A 131 25.63 41.92 -4.74
C TYR A 131 25.03 40.93 -5.74
N ASN A 132 25.54 40.92 -6.99
CA ASN A 132 25.08 40.00 -8.02
C ASN A 132 25.36 38.53 -7.66
N TRP A 133 26.47 38.25 -7.00
CA TRP A 133 26.79 36.92 -6.49
C TRP A 133 25.78 36.47 -5.43
N PHE A 134 25.55 37.26 -4.36
CA PHE A 134 24.55 36.92 -3.34
C PHE A 134 23.14 36.77 -3.91
N LYS A 135 22.75 37.63 -4.86
CA LYS A 135 21.45 37.55 -5.55
C LYS A 135 21.29 36.27 -6.36
N THR A 136 22.35 35.85 -7.04
CA THR A 136 22.34 34.62 -7.86
C THR A 136 22.32 33.39 -6.96
N THR A 137 23.11 33.39 -5.89
CA THR A 137 23.14 32.34 -4.87
C THR A 137 21.79 32.19 -4.16
N ASP A 138 21.14 33.29 -3.75
CA ASP A 138 19.81 33.24 -3.14
C ASP A 138 18.76 32.61 -4.08
N ARG A 139 18.75 33.00 -5.37
CA ARG A 139 17.88 32.38 -6.37
C ARG A 139 18.15 30.89 -6.53
N ALA A 140 19.42 30.50 -6.64
CA ALA A 140 19.82 29.10 -6.79
C ALA A 140 19.38 28.26 -5.57
N ILE A 141 19.58 28.77 -4.35
CA ILE A 141 19.12 28.13 -3.12
C ILE A 141 17.60 28.00 -3.12
N ASN A 142 16.86 29.06 -3.47
CA ASN A 142 15.41 29.02 -3.54
C ASN A 142 14.91 27.96 -4.53
N TYR A 143 15.48 27.88 -5.74
CA TYR A 143 15.12 26.83 -6.72
C TYR A 143 15.36 25.42 -6.16
N LEU A 144 16.50 25.20 -5.50
CA LEU A 144 16.82 23.91 -4.90
C LEU A 144 15.86 23.57 -3.75
N LEU A 145 15.53 24.54 -2.89
CA LEU A 145 14.57 24.36 -1.80
C LEU A 145 13.16 24.05 -2.33
N TYR A 146 12.72 24.73 -3.39
CA TYR A 146 11.44 24.42 -4.06
C TYR A 146 11.44 23.00 -4.62
N LEU A 147 12.53 22.56 -5.25
CA LEU A 147 12.64 21.20 -5.77
C LEU A 147 12.56 20.15 -4.65
N ILE A 148 13.29 20.36 -3.55
CA ILE A 148 13.23 19.48 -2.37
C ILE A 148 11.82 19.46 -1.78
N LEU A 149 11.15 20.61 -1.71
CA LEU A 149 9.77 20.72 -1.22
C LEU A 149 8.78 19.95 -2.11
N LEU A 150 8.89 20.06 -3.43
CA LEU A 150 8.04 19.32 -4.37
C LEU A 150 8.22 17.81 -4.24
N ILE A 151 9.47 17.34 -4.09
CA ILE A 151 9.77 15.92 -3.83
C ILE A 151 9.12 15.50 -2.51
N ASN A 152 9.22 16.33 -1.46
CA ASN A 152 8.62 16.06 -0.16
C ASN A 152 7.09 15.94 -0.23
N ILE A 153 6.42 16.88 -0.91
CA ILE A 153 4.98 16.85 -1.13
C ILE A 153 4.57 15.59 -1.89
N LYS A 154 5.32 15.19 -2.93
CA LYS A 154 5.04 13.97 -3.69
C LYS A 154 5.14 12.71 -2.83
N ILE A 155 6.17 12.62 -1.98
CA ILE A 155 6.35 11.49 -1.04
C ILE A 155 5.22 11.48 -0.02
N ALA A 156 4.90 12.62 0.59
CA ALA A 156 3.82 12.75 1.57
C ALA A 156 2.46 12.37 0.97
N TYR A 157 2.15 12.88 -0.22
CA TYR A 157 0.93 12.53 -0.95
C TYR A 157 0.84 11.01 -1.23
N THR A 158 1.94 10.43 -1.71
CA THR A 158 2.02 8.99 -1.98
C THR A 158 1.80 8.18 -0.71
N TYR A 159 2.39 8.59 0.40
CA TYR A 159 2.27 7.90 1.68
C TYR A 159 0.85 7.98 2.26
N ILE A 160 0.26 9.17 2.28
CA ILE A 160 -1.05 9.41 2.90
C ILE A 160 -2.17 8.77 2.08
N TYR A 161 -2.16 8.89 0.75
CA TYR A 161 -3.31 8.49 -0.06
C TYR A 161 -3.18 7.12 -0.72
N LYS A 162 -1.98 6.70 -1.13
CA LYS A 162 -1.82 5.45 -1.91
C LYS A 162 -1.64 4.19 -1.07
N GLN A 163 -1.43 4.31 0.24
CA GLN A 163 -1.14 3.17 1.11
C GLN A 163 -2.38 2.51 1.73
N TYR A 164 -3.59 3.00 1.43
CA TYR A 164 -4.83 2.43 1.94
C TYR A 164 -5.42 1.41 0.96
N LYS A 165 -5.64 0.19 1.45
CA LYS A 165 -6.29 -0.90 0.71
C LYS A 165 -7.64 -1.20 1.34
N LEU A 166 -8.69 -1.26 0.53
CA LEU A 166 -10.02 -1.58 1.02
C LEU A 166 -10.31 -3.06 0.84
N TYR A 167 -10.75 -3.67 1.94
CA TYR A 167 -11.25 -5.04 1.99
C TYR A 167 -12.74 -5.03 2.29
N SER A 168 -13.48 -5.87 1.60
CA SER A 168 -14.90 -6.11 1.89
C SER A 168 -15.03 -7.45 2.58
N ILE A 169 -15.64 -7.46 3.76
CA ILE A 169 -15.86 -8.63 4.61
C ILE A 169 -17.35 -8.96 4.58
N PHE A 170 -17.65 -10.20 4.20
CA PHE A 170 -19.03 -10.70 4.06
C PHE A 170 -19.32 -11.77 5.10
N GLY A 171 -20.57 -11.84 5.56
CA GLY A 171 -21.06 -12.98 6.35
C GLY A 171 -20.42 -13.19 7.72
N MET A 172 -19.64 -12.22 8.21
CA MET A 172 -19.02 -12.25 9.53
C MET A 172 -19.19 -10.90 10.23
N LYS A 173 -19.61 -10.94 11.50
CA LYS A 173 -19.52 -9.79 12.40
C LYS A 173 -18.11 -9.79 13.02
N PRO A 174 -17.27 -8.77 12.77
CA PRO A 174 -15.94 -8.72 13.33
C PRO A 174 -16.00 -8.64 14.85
N THR A 175 -15.17 -9.45 15.52
CA THR A 175 -15.10 -9.57 16.97
C THR A 175 -14.37 -8.39 17.62
N LYS A 176 -13.36 -7.85 16.92
CA LYS A 176 -12.59 -6.68 17.34
C LYS A 176 -13.13 -5.43 16.64
N GLN A 177 -13.23 -4.34 17.39
CA GLN A 177 -13.55 -3.03 16.84
C GLN A 177 -12.26 -2.37 16.36
N SER A 178 -12.25 -1.93 15.10
CA SER A 178 -11.20 -1.09 14.51
C SER A 178 -11.82 0.24 14.08
N PRO A 179 -11.11 1.37 14.23
CA PRO A 179 -11.58 2.66 13.71
C PRO A 179 -11.73 2.67 12.18
N ASN A 180 -11.07 1.75 11.48
CA ASN A 180 -11.11 1.65 10.02
C ASN A 180 -12.26 0.79 9.49
N LEU A 181 -13.07 0.23 10.39
CA LEU A 181 -14.17 -0.67 10.07
C LEU A 181 -15.48 0.11 9.93
N THR A 182 -16.16 -0.06 8.80
CA THR A 182 -17.43 0.61 8.50
C THR A 182 -18.48 -0.42 8.08
N LYS A 183 -19.68 -0.36 8.66
CA LYS A 183 -20.82 -1.20 8.28
C LYS A 183 -21.54 -0.56 7.10
N LYS A 184 -21.82 -1.33 6.04
CA LYS A 184 -22.51 -0.88 4.85
C LYS A 184 -23.67 -1.80 4.48
N SER A 185 -24.71 -1.24 3.87
CA SER A 185 -25.83 -2.01 3.31
C SER A 185 -25.40 -2.73 2.02
N LEU A 186 -25.88 -3.95 1.79
CA LEU A 186 -25.56 -4.71 0.58
C LEU A 186 -25.99 -3.97 -0.71
N ASP A 187 -27.02 -3.11 -0.62
CA ASP A 187 -27.50 -2.31 -1.76
C ASP A 187 -26.43 -1.30 -2.24
N ASP A 188 -25.48 -0.93 -1.39
CA ASP A 188 -24.34 -0.04 -1.71
C ASP A 188 -23.34 -0.72 -2.66
N LEU A 189 -23.30 -2.06 -2.75
CA LEU A 189 -22.45 -2.76 -3.74
C LEU A 189 -22.90 -2.46 -5.18
N SER A 190 -24.21 -2.36 -5.40
CA SER A 190 -24.78 -2.05 -6.72
C SER A 190 -24.48 -0.60 -7.13
N LYS A 191 -24.28 0.28 -6.13
CA LYS A 191 -23.98 1.71 -6.29
C LYS A 191 -22.47 1.99 -6.20
N SER A 192 -21.66 1.21 -6.91
CA SER A 192 -20.20 1.43 -7.12
C SER A 192 -19.83 2.89 -7.47
N TYR A 193 -20.80 3.65 -7.99
CA TYR A 193 -20.70 5.07 -8.34
C TYR A 193 -20.23 5.99 -7.19
N TYR A 194 -20.58 5.73 -5.93
CA TYR A 194 -20.25 6.61 -4.80
C TYR A 194 -18.74 6.71 -4.53
N ARG A 195 -18.00 5.64 -4.82
CA ARG A 195 -16.58 5.54 -4.50
C ARG A 195 -15.66 6.03 -5.63
N ASP A 196 -16.17 6.06 -6.85
CA ASP A 196 -15.48 6.70 -7.96
C ASP A 196 -15.62 8.23 -7.91
N ILE A 197 -16.65 8.77 -7.24
CA ILE A 197 -16.76 10.21 -6.96
C ILE A 197 -15.75 10.64 -5.90
N SER A 198 -15.51 9.85 -4.85
CA SER A 198 -14.49 10.18 -3.84
C SER A 198 -13.05 10.02 -4.34
N LYS A 199 -12.85 9.27 -5.44
CA LYS A 199 -11.60 9.26 -6.21
C LYS A 199 -11.49 10.40 -7.22
N LYS A 200 -12.57 11.15 -7.49
CA LYS A 200 -12.57 12.36 -8.33
C LYS A 200 -12.27 13.61 -7.50
N ASN A 201 -12.00 14.69 -8.24
CA ASN A 201 -11.48 15.97 -7.78
C ASN A 201 -12.14 16.49 -6.47
N ILE A 202 -11.38 17.15 -5.61
CA ILE A 202 -11.85 17.66 -4.29
C ILE A 202 -13.10 18.54 -4.44
N TRP A 203 -13.21 19.26 -5.56
CA TRP A 203 -14.38 20.04 -5.94
C TRP A 203 -15.66 19.23 -6.16
N SER A 204 -15.60 18.02 -6.72
CA SER A 204 -16.78 17.15 -6.83
C SER A 204 -17.24 16.64 -5.47
N MET A 205 -16.30 16.41 -4.55
CA MET A 205 -16.61 16.00 -3.18
C MET A 205 -17.30 17.13 -2.39
N ILE A 206 -16.79 18.36 -2.50
CA ILE A 206 -17.36 19.55 -1.86
C ILE A 206 -18.75 19.87 -2.46
N LYS A 207 -18.89 19.83 -3.79
CA LYS A 207 -20.18 20.05 -4.46
C LYS A 207 -21.21 19.00 -4.02
N TYR A 208 -20.82 17.74 -3.94
CA TYR A 208 -21.70 16.67 -3.44
C TYR A 208 -22.13 16.92 -1.98
N PHE A 209 -21.18 17.23 -1.10
CA PHE A 209 -21.48 17.48 0.32
C PHE A 209 -22.40 18.69 0.56
N LEU A 210 -22.27 19.74 -0.27
CA LEU A 210 -23.07 20.96 -0.15
C LEU A 210 -24.45 20.84 -0.82
N PHE A 211 -24.57 20.14 -1.96
CA PHE A 211 -25.81 20.10 -2.73
C PHE A 211 -26.67 18.85 -2.49
N GLU A 212 -26.08 17.72 -2.07
CA GLU A 212 -26.82 16.44 -1.97
C GLU A 212 -27.22 16.09 -0.53
N LYS A 213 -26.55 16.67 0.47
CA LYS A 213 -26.99 16.62 1.88
C LYS A 213 -28.32 17.35 2.11
N ALA A 214 -28.75 18.20 1.18
CA ALA A 214 -30.07 18.85 1.20
C ALA A 214 -31.22 17.87 0.89
N ASN A 215 -30.96 16.72 0.25
CA ASN A 215 -31.94 15.68 -0.04
C ASN A 215 -31.79 14.51 0.96
N GLY A 216 -31.97 14.81 2.23
CA GLY A 216 -31.71 13.95 3.39
C GLY A 216 -32.65 12.75 3.60
N ASP A 217 -33.03 12.01 2.54
CA ASP A 217 -34.00 10.90 2.64
C ASP A 217 -33.37 9.49 2.48
N MET A 218 -32.05 9.37 2.39
CA MET A 218 -31.38 8.06 2.14
C MET A 218 -30.65 7.44 3.33
N LEU A 219 -30.54 8.10 4.49
CA LEU A 219 -29.75 7.56 5.61
C LEU A 219 -30.55 6.67 6.59
N ASP A 220 -31.88 6.78 6.62
CA ASP A 220 -32.73 6.09 7.61
C ASP A 220 -33.75 5.11 7.01
N ARG A 221 -33.65 4.77 5.71
CA ARG A 221 -34.38 3.59 5.20
C ARG A 221 -33.75 2.37 5.84
N GLU A 222 -34.47 1.80 6.82
CA GLU A 222 -34.30 0.49 7.43
C GLU A 222 -33.24 -0.33 6.70
N LEU A 223 -32.07 -0.44 7.34
CA LEU A 223 -31.02 -1.37 6.97
C LEU A 223 -31.66 -2.76 6.88
N ASN A 224 -32.10 -3.12 5.67
CA ASN A 224 -32.46 -4.47 5.27
C ASN A 224 -31.44 -5.44 5.89
N ASP A 225 -31.90 -6.62 6.32
CA ASP A 225 -31.14 -7.66 7.05
C ASP A 225 -29.79 -8.09 6.43
N LYS A 226 -29.45 -7.57 5.25
CA LYS A 226 -28.25 -7.86 4.47
C LYS A 226 -27.27 -6.70 4.56
N TYR A 227 -26.23 -6.86 5.38
CA TYR A 227 -25.13 -5.92 5.53
C TYR A 227 -23.78 -6.58 5.25
N PHE A 228 -22.79 -5.77 4.90
CA PHE A 228 -21.39 -6.18 4.81
C PHE A 228 -20.51 -5.14 5.52
N TYR A 229 -19.29 -5.55 5.86
CA TYR A 229 -18.32 -4.66 6.49
C TYR A 229 -17.26 -4.26 5.47
N THR A 230 -16.90 -2.98 5.43
CA THR A 230 -15.73 -2.49 4.70
C THR A 230 -14.63 -2.10 5.68
N LEU A 231 -13.43 -2.61 5.44
CA LEU A 231 -12.25 -2.32 6.21
C LEU A 231 -11.25 -1.58 5.34
N ASN A 232 -10.91 -0.35 5.71
CA ASN A 232 -9.89 0.43 5.04
C ASN A 232 -8.52 0.21 5.70
N LYS A 233 -7.84 -0.87 5.32
CA LYS A 233 -6.55 -1.25 5.91
C LYS A 233 -5.45 -0.32 5.44
N TRP A 234 -4.73 0.26 6.39
CA TRP A 234 -3.48 0.95 6.13
C TRP A 234 -2.35 -0.06 5.88
N ASN A 235 -1.72 -0.02 4.71
CA ASN A 235 -0.67 -0.94 4.30
C ASN A 235 0.54 -0.21 3.70
N PRO A 236 1.27 0.57 4.52
CA PRO A 236 2.44 1.29 4.03
C PRO A 236 3.61 0.34 3.75
N ALA A 237 4.40 0.65 2.71
CA ALA A 237 5.67 -0.01 2.44
C ALA A 237 6.75 0.49 3.40
N LYS A 238 7.61 -0.41 3.91
CA LYS A 238 8.67 -0.09 4.89
C LYS A 238 9.57 1.03 4.41
N PHE A 239 9.96 0.97 3.13
CA PHE A 239 10.79 2.01 2.50
C PHE A 239 10.12 3.39 2.57
N THR A 240 8.84 3.46 2.18
CA THR A 240 8.09 4.71 2.13
C THR A 240 7.83 5.29 3.52
N THR A 241 7.57 4.43 4.52
CA THR A 241 7.41 4.86 5.91
C THR A 241 8.67 5.48 6.45
N GLN A 242 9.82 4.79 6.33
CA GLN A 242 11.09 5.31 6.84
C GLN A 242 11.46 6.63 6.15
N LEU A 243 11.27 6.70 4.83
CA LEU A 243 11.52 7.92 4.09
C LEU A 243 10.58 9.05 4.55
N PHE A 244 9.29 8.79 4.74
CA PHE A 244 8.31 9.79 5.19
C PHE A 244 8.59 10.30 6.61
N VAL A 245 8.95 9.41 7.54
CA VAL A 245 9.26 9.78 8.93
C VAL A 245 10.48 10.70 8.99
N LEU A 246 11.55 10.32 8.29
CA LEU A 246 12.82 11.06 8.32
C LEU A 246 12.76 12.32 7.46
N PHE A 247 12.01 12.27 6.35
CA PHE A 247 11.74 13.39 5.46
C PHE A 247 10.36 14.00 5.76
N ASN A 248 10.19 14.42 7.01
CA ASN A 248 8.91 14.89 7.57
C ASN A 248 8.40 16.18 6.88
N PRO A 249 7.19 16.18 6.29
CA PRO A 249 6.62 17.35 5.62
C PRO A 249 6.27 18.51 6.56
N MET A 250 5.91 18.23 7.82
CA MET A 250 5.54 19.26 8.79
C MET A 250 6.74 20.14 9.14
N ILE A 251 7.90 19.52 9.33
CA ILE A 251 9.16 20.22 9.59
C ILE A 251 9.52 21.12 8.39
N ARG A 252 9.28 20.65 7.16
CA ARG A 252 9.56 21.45 5.96
C ARG A 252 8.65 22.66 5.83
N GLY A 253 7.36 22.49 6.11
CA GLY A 253 6.43 23.62 6.21
C GLY A 253 6.86 24.62 7.27
N PHE A 254 7.24 24.14 8.45
CA PHE A 254 7.70 24.99 9.55
C PHE A 254 8.98 25.78 9.20
N LEU A 255 10.02 25.09 8.73
CA LEU A 255 11.29 25.73 8.32
C LEU A 255 11.15 26.61 7.07
N TRP A 256 10.06 26.46 6.31
CA TRP A 256 9.77 27.35 5.19
C TRP A 256 9.26 28.71 5.67
N LEU A 257 8.41 28.69 6.71
CA LEU A 257 7.71 29.86 7.25
C LEU A 257 8.51 30.63 8.31
N THR A 258 9.49 29.99 8.94
CA THR A 258 10.27 30.55 10.05
C THR A 258 11.72 30.77 9.65
N ASP A 259 12.36 31.77 10.24
CA ASP A 259 13.79 31.99 10.08
C ASP A 259 14.59 30.92 10.84
N VAL A 260 15.57 30.32 10.16
CA VAL A 260 16.27 29.15 10.68
C VAL A 260 17.49 29.56 11.50
N SER A 261 17.49 29.14 12.77
CA SER A 261 18.62 29.29 13.71
C SER A 261 19.07 27.93 14.24
N PHE A 262 20.21 27.90 14.95
CA PHE A 262 20.69 26.66 15.59
C PHE A 262 19.68 26.07 16.58
N VAL A 263 18.86 26.89 17.26
CA VAL A 263 17.84 26.43 18.22
C VAL A 263 16.75 25.59 17.53
N THR A 264 16.46 25.90 16.26
CA THR A 264 15.42 25.17 15.51
C THR A 264 15.76 23.69 15.27
N ILE A 265 17.02 23.26 15.47
CA ILE A 265 17.40 21.84 15.39
C ILE A 265 16.69 20.98 16.44
N LEU A 266 16.43 21.53 17.63
CA LEU A 266 15.70 20.83 18.69
C LEU A 266 14.26 20.55 18.26
N ILE A 267 13.64 21.49 17.54
CA ILE A 267 12.29 21.35 17.00
C ILE A 267 12.27 20.26 15.91
N VAL A 268 13.31 20.20 15.07
CA VAL A 268 13.46 19.14 14.05
C VAL A 268 13.49 17.76 14.71
N ILE A 269 14.34 17.59 15.74
CA ILE A 269 14.46 16.31 16.46
C ILE A 269 13.15 15.94 17.15
N LEU A 270 12.52 16.89 17.86
CA LEU A 270 11.24 16.66 18.53
C LEU A 270 10.15 16.23 17.55
N SER A 271 10.09 16.86 16.38
CA SER A 271 9.09 16.54 15.37
C SER A 271 9.31 15.16 14.73
N TRP A 272 10.56 14.68 14.62
CA TRP A 272 10.82 13.29 14.25
C TRP A 272 10.28 12.30 15.29
N VAL A 273 10.51 12.56 16.58
CA VAL A 273 10.01 11.70 17.66
C VAL A 273 8.49 11.66 17.67
N ILE A 274 7.83 12.82 17.55
CA ILE A 274 6.36 12.90 17.49
C ILE A 274 5.82 12.09 16.31
N LEU A 275 6.44 12.23 15.13
CA LEU A 275 5.98 11.51 13.94
C LEU A 275 6.18 10.01 14.08
N ASP A 276 7.31 9.58 14.64
CA ASP A 276 7.59 8.15 14.89
C ASP A 276 6.54 7.53 15.84
N VAL A 277 6.19 8.23 16.92
CA VAL A 277 5.12 7.80 17.86
C VAL A 277 3.76 7.71 17.16
N VAL A 278 3.41 8.68 16.30
CA VAL A 278 2.15 8.64 15.52
C VAL A 278 2.12 7.44 14.58
N ILE A 279 3.24 7.15 13.91
CA ILE A 279 3.36 6.00 13.03
C ILE A 279 3.26 4.68 13.80
N LEU A 280 3.85 4.60 15.00
CA LEU A 280 3.77 3.41 15.86
C LEU A 280 2.31 3.09 16.24
N ARG A 281 1.52 4.10 16.63
CA ARG A 281 0.07 3.93 16.88
C ARG A 281 -0.69 3.48 15.62
N GLY A 282 -0.27 3.97 14.45
CA GLY A 282 -0.80 3.50 13.17
C GLY A 282 -0.52 2.01 12.94
N TYR A 283 0.68 1.53 13.30
CA TYR A 283 1.05 0.12 13.20
C TYR A 283 0.24 -0.76 14.15
N GLU A 284 -0.04 -0.31 15.37
CA GLU A 284 -0.94 -1.04 16.29
C GLU A 284 -2.34 -1.22 15.67
N THR A 285 -2.88 -0.17 15.06
CA THR A 285 -4.17 -0.23 14.35
C THR A 285 -4.10 -1.21 13.17
N LYS A 286 -2.99 -1.20 12.41
CA LYS A 286 -2.75 -2.14 11.30
C LYS A 286 -2.77 -3.60 11.78
N LEU A 287 -2.16 -3.90 12.94
CA LEU A 287 -2.15 -5.26 13.49
C LEU A 287 -3.57 -5.74 13.85
N ILE A 288 -4.40 -4.85 14.39
CA ILE A 288 -5.82 -5.15 14.65
C ILE A 288 -6.55 -5.41 13.33
N ASP A 289 -6.34 -4.58 12.31
CA ASP A 289 -6.94 -4.75 10.98
C ASP A 289 -6.51 -6.08 10.34
N GLU A 290 -5.25 -6.47 10.47
CA GLU A 290 -4.73 -7.76 9.99
C GLU A 290 -5.38 -8.94 10.68
N ALA A 291 -5.54 -8.88 12.01
CA ALA A 291 -6.23 -9.92 12.77
C ALA A 291 -7.71 -10.06 12.36
N ILE A 292 -8.38 -8.95 12.01
CA ILE A 292 -9.76 -8.98 11.50
C ILE A 292 -9.81 -9.68 10.14
N ILE A 293 -8.88 -9.37 9.24
CA ILE A 293 -8.82 -9.99 7.91
C ILE A 293 -8.48 -11.49 8.02
N SER A 294 -7.52 -11.87 8.86
CA SER A 294 -7.18 -13.28 9.07
C SER A 294 -8.37 -14.05 9.66
N ALA A 295 -9.09 -13.47 10.63
CA ALA A 295 -10.28 -14.10 11.18
C ALA A 295 -11.39 -14.25 10.13
N ALA A 296 -11.61 -13.22 9.30
CA ALA A 296 -12.58 -13.26 8.21
C ALA A 296 -12.23 -14.32 7.15
N THR A 297 -10.96 -14.42 6.76
CA THR A 297 -10.50 -15.42 5.77
C THR A 297 -10.60 -16.84 6.29
N ILE A 298 -10.24 -17.10 7.55
CA ILE A 298 -10.43 -18.41 8.18
C ILE A 298 -11.91 -18.77 8.25
N ASN A 299 -12.77 -17.83 8.64
CA ASN A 299 -14.22 -18.07 8.67
C ASN A 299 -14.78 -18.39 7.28
N ASP A 300 -14.31 -17.69 6.25
CA ASP A 300 -14.69 -17.94 4.86
C ASP A 300 -14.24 -19.33 4.37
N ILE A 301 -13.02 -19.75 4.73
CA ILE A 301 -12.50 -21.09 4.43
C ILE A 301 -13.33 -22.15 5.15
N ASN A 302 -13.61 -21.96 6.43
CA ASN A 302 -14.39 -22.91 7.21
C ASN A 302 -15.79 -23.10 6.60
N LYS A 303 -16.47 -21.99 6.30
CA LYS A 303 -17.82 -22.00 5.75
C LYS A 303 -17.91 -22.57 4.32
N LYS A 304 -16.92 -22.30 3.47
CA LYS A 304 -16.94 -22.70 2.04
C LYS A 304 -16.31 -24.06 1.78
N ILE A 305 -15.36 -24.48 2.61
CA ILE A 305 -14.52 -25.66 2.34
C ILE A 305 -14.70 -26.69 3.46
N VAL A 306 -14.47 -26.30 4.72
CA VAL A 306 -14.42 -27.26 5.84
C VAL A 306 -15.82 -27.81 6.14
N ASP A 307 -16.78 -26.96 6.47
CA ASP A 307 -18.15 -27.37 6.83
C ASP A 307 -18.81 -28.27 5.78
N PRO A 308 -18.79 -27.93 4.47
CA PRO A 308 -19.38 -28.80 3.44
C PRO A 308 -18.56 -30.06 3.13
N SER A 309 -17.30 -30.15 3.57
CA SER A 309 -16.49 -31.37 3.44
C SER A 309 -16.71 -32.34 4.61
N VAL A 310 -16.83 -31.80 5.82
CA VAL A 310 -16.98 -32.57 7.07
C VAL A 310 -18.44 -32.99 7.29
N ASN A 311 -19.40 -32.11 7.00
CA ASN A 311 -20.83 -32.39 7.18
C ASN A 311 -21.52 -32.82 5.87
N ARG A 312 -20.87 -33.69 5.09
CA ARG A 312 -21.54 -34.30 3.93
C ARG A 312 -22.58 -35.29 4.44
N ILE A 313 -23.84 -35.07 4.05
CA ILE A 313 -24.90 -36.05 4.27
C ILE A 313 -24.64 -37.21 3.32
N PHE A 314 -24.18 -38.34 3.84
CA PHE A 314 -24.06 -39.58 3.08
C PHE A 314 -25.37 -40.34 3.16
N GLN A 315 -25.85 -40.82 2.01
CA GLN A 315 -26.96 -41.76 1.94
C GLN A 315 -26.40 -43.12 1.55
N ASN A 316 -26.58 -44.11 2.42
CA ASN A 316 -26.17 -45.48 2.10
C ASN A 316 -27.10 -46.03 1.01
N VAL A 317 -26.49 -46.60 -0.02
CA VAL A 317 -27.20 -47.22 -1.15
C VAL A 317 -26.80 -48.67 -1.22
N MET A 318 -27.78 -49.57 -1.10
CA MET A 318 -27.59 -50.98 -1.36
C MET A 318 -27.99 -51.26 -2.81
N VAL A 319 -27.05 -51.75 -3.60
CA VAL A 319 -27.27 -52.16 -5.00
C VAL A 319 -27.14 -53.67 -5.06
N ASP A 320 -28.17 -54.33 -5.56
CA ASP A 320 -28.10 -55.76 -5.84
C ASP A 320 -27.10 -56.03 -6.98
N ALA A 321 -26.09 -56.86 -6.70
CA ALA A 321 -25.07 -57.26 -7.67
C ALA A 321 -25.42 -58.58 -8.39
N THR A 322 -26.61 -59.13 -8.14
CA THR A 322 -27.02 -60.41 -8.74
C THR A 322 -27.43 -60.24 -10.20
N ASP A 323 -26.87 -61.04 -11.12
CA ASP A 323 -27.12 -61.01 -12.58
C ASP A 323 -28.50 -61.56 -12.99
N ARG A 324 -29.54 -61.31 -12.18
CA ARG A 324 -30.92 -61.66 -12.46
C ARG A 324 -31.66 -60.41 -12.93
N LYS A 325 -32.59 -60.59 -13.89
CA LYS A 325 -33.31 -59.56 -14.68
C LYS A 325 -33.95 -58.37 -13.93
N HIS A 326 -33.92 -58.32 -12.59
CA HIS A 326 -34.46 -57.25 -11.77
C HIS A 326 -33.44 -56.78 -10.72
N SER A 327 -32.56 -55.87 -11.12
CA SER A 327 -31.68 -55.15 -10.20
C SER A 327 -32.52 -54.26 -9.30
N TYR A 328 -32.44 -54.43 -7.97
CA TYR A 328 -33.09 -53.53 -7.03
C TYR A 328 -32.05 -52.61 -6.37
N VAL A 329 -32.41 -51.33 -6.24
CA VAL A 329 -31.62 -50.32 -5.52
C VAL A 329 -32.44 -49.88 -4.32
N LYS A 330 -31.90 -50.08 -3.12
CA LYS A 330 -32.52 -49.63 -1.88
C LYS A 330 -31.69 -48.51 -1.29
N PHE A 331 -32.32 -47.35 -1.15
CA PHE A 331 -31.77 -46.23 -0.38
C PHE A 331 -32.18 -46.42 1.07
N ASP A 332 -31.21 -46.57 1.97
CA ASP A 332 -31.53 -46.52 3.38
C ASP A 332 -31.86 -45.07 3.78
N PRO A 333 -32.80 -44.84 4.72
CA PRO A 333 -33.06 -43.51 5.23
C PRO A 333 -31.75 -42.94 5.78
N THR A 334 -31.43 -41.70 5.41
CA THR A 334 -30.22 -41.00 5.87
C THR A 334 -30.08 -41.18 7.37
N ILE A 335 -29.10 -42.01 7.76
CA ILE A 335 -28.79 -42.27 9.16
C ILE A 335 -28.32 -40.94 9.71
N ALA A 336 -29.20 -40.24 10.43
CA ALA A 336 -28.75 -39.28 11.41
C ALA A 336 -27.79 -40.05 12.32
N HIS A 337 -26.50 -39.73 12.25
CA HIS A 337 -25.41 -40.33 13.01
C HIS A 337 -25.91 -41.09 14.25
N ASN A 338 -25.88 -42.41 14.21
CA ASN A 338 -25.70 -43.17 15.44
C ASN A 338 -24.18 -43.26 15.61
N PRO A 339 -23.52 -42.34 16.35
CA PRO A 339 -22.09 -42.44 16.57
C PRO A 339 -21.84 -43.69 17.41
N ILE A 340 -21.39 -44.75 16.76
CA ILE A 340 -20.67 -45.81 17.42
C ILE A 340 -19.27 -45.22 17.65
N PHE A 341 -18.90 -45.05 18.90
CA PHE A 341 -17.60 -44.54 19.29
C PHE A 341 -16.64 -45.73 19.37
N GLU A 342 -15.53 -45.63 18.67
CA GLU A 342 -14.45 -46.62 18.74
C GLU A 342 -13.36 -46.04 19.62
N THR A 343 -13.14 -46.67 20.78
CA THR A 343 -12.08 -46.31 21.71
C THR A 343 -11.12 -47.48 21.86
N HIS A 344 -9.88 -47.21 22.24
CA HIS A 344 -8.91 -48.25 22.56
C HIS A 344 -8.79 -48.37 24.08
N SER A 345 -8.89 -49.59 24.58
CA SER A 345 -8.55 -49.94 25.96
C SER A 345 -7.07 -49.67 26.24
N LEU A 346 -6.70 -49.52 27.51
CA LEU A 346 -5.30 -49.45 27.96
C LEU A 346 -4.48 -50.68 27.52
N ASN A 347 -5.15 -51.81 27.24
CA ASN A 347 -4.54 -53.04 26.72
C ASN A 347 -4.50 -53.11 25.18
N GLY A 348 -5.02 -52.11 24.49
CA GLY A 348 -5.06 -52.03 23.02
C GLY A 348 -6.32 -52.60 22.36
N ASP A 349 -7.21 -53.23 23.13
CA ASP A 349 -8.46 -53.78 22.62
C ASP A 349 -9.40 -52.68 22.10
N LEU A 350 -10.03 -52.92 20.95
CA LEU A 350 -11.00 -52.01 20.35
C LEU A 350 -12.35 -52.16 21.07
N ILE A 351 -12.81 -51.12 21.75
CA ILE A 351 -14.12 -51.07 22.40
C ILE A 351 -15.05 -50.22 21.53
N ARG A 352 -16.23 -50.76 21.21
CA ARG A 352 -17.24 -50.08 20.39
C ARG A 352 -18.43 -49.75 21.26
N GLU A 353 -18.59 -48.47 21.57
CA GLU A 353 -19.60 -47.98 22.51
C GLU A 353 -20.69 -47.21 21.76
N LYS A 354 -21.94 -47.34 22.21
CA LYS A 354 -23.06 -46.54 21.72
C LYS A 354 -23.67 -45.78 22.88
N TYR A 355 -23.85 -44.48 22.68
CA TYR A 355 -24.52 -43.63 23.66
C TYR A 355 -26.03 -43.93 23.71
N ASN A 356 -26.51 -44.41 24.85
CA ASN A 356 -27.92 -44.68 25.06
C ASN A 356 -28.61 -43.48 25.70
N LYS A 357 -29.49 -42.81 24.95
CA LYS A 357 -30.21 -41.60 25.39
C LYS A 357 -31.20 -41.83 26.53
N ARG A 358 -31.53 -43.09 26.85
CA ARG A 358 -32.47 -43.43 27.94
C ARG A 358 -31.76 -43.61 29.27
N THR A 359 -30.58 -44.22 29.25
CA THR A 359 -29.75 -44.47 30.43
C THR A 359 -28.74 -43.35 30.69
N PHE A 360 -28.51 -42.47 29.69
CA PHE A 360 -27.48 -41.42 29.71
C PHE A 360 -26.05 -41.99 29.90
N GLU A 361 -25.85 -43.24 29.52
CA GLU A 361 -24.57 -43.95 29.63
C GLU A 361 -24.12 -44.50 28.26
N PHE A 362 -22.83 -44.78 28.15
CA PHE A 362 -22.26 -45.50 27.02
C PHE A 362 -22.39 -46.99 27.28
N GLU A 363 -23.03 -47.69 26.36
CA GLU A 363 -23.22 -49.14 26.43
C GLU A 363 -22.36 -49.80 25.35
N ASP A 364 -21.65 -50.87 25.72
CA ASP A 364 -20.91 -51.68 24.77
C ASP A 364 -21.88 -52.25 23.73
N VAL A 365 -21.56 -52.06 22.45
CA VAL A 365 -22.30 -52.70 21.37
C VAL A 365 -21.81 -54.14 21.27
N PRO A 366 -22.66 -55.15 21.54
CA PRO A 366 -22.25 -56.53 21.33
C PRO A 366 -21.89 -56.73 19.86
N ASP A 367 -20.83 -57.50 19.61
CA ASP A 367 -20.33 -57.88 18.28
C ASP A 367 -21.29 -58.84 17.55
N GLU A 368 -22.59 -58.55 17.56
CA GLU A 368 -23.59 -59.24 16.75
C GLU A 368 -23.58 -58.61 15.35
N THR A 369 -22.57 -58.96 14.54
CA THR A 369 -22.62 -59.09 13.07
C THR A 369 -21.21 -59.30 12.48
N ASN A 370 -20.47 -60.32 12.95
CA ASN A 370 -19.60 -61.03 12.02
C ASN A 370 -20.51 -61.86 11.12
N SER A 371 -20.88 -61.29 9.96
CA SER A 371 -21.57 -62.03 8.90
C SER A 371 -20.72 -63.25 8.54
N HIS A 372 -21.23 -64.42 8.89
CA HIS A 372 -20.64 -65.70 8.56
C HIS A 372 -20.63 -65.90 7.04
N ASN A 373 -19.44 -65.88 6.44
CA ASN A 373 -19.17 -66.70 5.27
C ASN A 373 -18.35 -67.91 5.73
N ARG A 374 -19.02 -68.86 6.40
CA ARG A 374 -18.48 -70.20 6.60
C ARG A 374 -18.97 -71.05 5.44
N ILE A 375 -18.10 -71.24 4.44
CA ILE A 375 -18.30 -72.25 3.41
C ILE A 375 -18.21 -73.61 4.13
N ILE A 376 -19.32 -74.34 4.17
CA ILE A 376 -19.36 -75.74 4.59
C ILE A 376 -19.23 -76.55 3.30
N ASN A 377 -18.19 -77.38 3.23
CA ASN A 377 -18.04 -78.40 2.17
C ASN A 377 -19.05 -79.53 2.34
#